data_AF-A0A7C3L305-F1
#
_entry.id   AF-A0A7C3L305-F1
#
_cell.length_a   1.000
_cell.length_b   1.000
_cell.length_c   1.000
_cell.angle_alpha   90.00
_cell.angle_beta   90.00
_cell.angle_gamma   90.00
#
_symmetry.space_group_name_H-M   'P 1'
#
loop_
_entity.id
_entity.type
_entity.pdbx_description
1 polymer ?
#
loop_
_entity_poly.entity_id
_entity_poly.type
_entity_poly.pdbx_seq_one_letter_code
_entity_poly.pdbx_strand_id
1 'polypeptide(L)'
;IPYEVTGHYGAEEVLLKPAAEGTGIIAGGPVRAVMEMAGIQNILSKSLGSGNPANVVKATLEAFRQLKDPAEIEKLRQVESQTVEVG
;
A
#
# COMPACT_ATOMS: atom_id res chain seq x y z
N ILE A 1 -1.16 -5.07 5.23
CA ILE A 1 -0.59 -5.10 3.86
C ILE A 1 0.78 -5.79 3.90
N PRO A 2 1.26 -6.41 2.80
CA PRO A 2 2.48 -7.22 2.82
C PRO A 2 3.78 -6.42 2.88
N TYR A 3 3.82 -5.21 2.29
CA TYR A 3 4.99 -4.33 2.28
C TYR A 3 4.54 -2.87 2.19
N GLU A 4 5.48 -1.97 2.41
CA GLU A 4 5.26 -0.53 2.28
C GLU A 4 5.04 -0.14 0.81
N VAL A 5 4.07 0.73 0.56
CA VAL A 5 3.75 1.26 -0.77
C VAL A 5 3.38 2.73 -0.70
N THR A 6 3.71 3.45 -1.77
CA THR A 6 3.36 4.87 -1.92
C THR A 6 2.47 5.03 -3.14
N GLY A 7 1.28 5.58 -2.95
CA GLY A 7 0.35 5.91 -4.02
C GLY A 7 0.32 7.40 -4.29
N HIS A 8 0.14 7.77 -5.55
CA HIS A 8 0.09 9.16 -5.99
C HIS A 8 -1.18 9.42 -6.80
N TYR A 9 -1.79 10.57 -6.57
CA TYR A 9 -2.89 11.05 -7.41
C TYR A 9 -2.94 12.58 -7.43
N GLY A 10 -2.74 13.16 -8.61
CA GLY A 10 -2.64 14.62 -8.75
C GLY A 10 -1.46 15.18 -7.94
N ALA A 11 -1.74 16.08 -7.00
CA ALA A 11 -0.76 16.66 -6.09
C ALA A 11 -0.71 15.95 -4.71
N GLU A 12 -1.38 14.80 -4.58
CA GLU A 12 -1.35 14.00 -3.36
C GLU A 12 -0.42 12.81 -3.48
N GLU A 13 0.23 12.50 -2.36
CA GLU A 13 1.06 11.34 -2.16
C GLU A 13 0.68 10.72 -0.80
N VAL A 14 0.42 9.41 -0.80
CA VAL A 14 0.02 8.66 0.39
C VAL A 14 0.94 7.48 0.58
N LEU A 15 1.68 7.50 1.67
CA LEU A 15 2.47 6.37 2.15
C LEU A 15 1.58 5.43 2.98
N LEU A 16 1.63 4.14 2.68
CA LEU A 16 1.00 3.07 3.43
C LEU A 16 2.08 2.10 3.89
N LYS A 17 2.20 1.89 5.20
CA LYS A 17 3.21 1.03 5.81
C LYS A 17 2.57 -0.01 6.73
N PRO A 18 2.94 -1.31 6.61
CA PRO A 18 2.46 -2.33 7.53
C PRO A 18 2.85 -2.01 8.97
N ALA A 19 1.96 -2.31 9.90
CA ALA A 19 2.19 -2.13 11.33
C ALA A 19 2.10 -3.48 12.07
N ALA A 20 2.72 -3.55 13.25
CA ALA A 20 2.63 -4.72 14.11
C ALA A 20 1.19 -4.91 14.64
N GLU A 21 0.88 -6.14 15.06
CA GLU A 21 -0.40 -6.44 15.69
C GLU A 21 -0.65 -5.55 16.92
N GLY A 22 -1.88 -5.07 17.07
CA GLY A 22 -2.26 -4.16 18.16
C GLY A 22 -1.93 -2.69 17.93
N THR A 23 -1.30 -2.32 16.80
CA THR A 23 -1.02 -0.91 16.47
C THR A 23 -2.29 -0.13 16.14
N GLY A 24 -3.30 -0.79 15.56
CA GLY A 24 -4.48 -0.11 15.07
C GLY A 24 -4.24 0.68 13.77
N ILE A 25 -5.22 1.53 13.42
CA ILE A 25 -5.18 2.36 12.21
C ILE A 25 -4.67 3.77 12.56
N ILE A 26 -3.38 4.01 12.27
CA ILE A 26 -2.75 5.31 12.43
C ILE A 26 -2.68 5.98 11.06
N ALA A 27 -3.75 6.70 10.71
CA ALA A 27 -3.90 7.35 9.41
C ALA A 27 -4.76 8.63 9.52
N GLY A 28 -4.61 9.54 8.57
CA GLY A 28 -5.48 10.70 8.42
C GLY A 28 -6.91 10.30 8.03
N GLY A 29 -7.89 11.15 8.32
CA GLY A 29 -9.32 10.84 8.17
C GLY A 29 -9.72 10.13 6.86
N PRO A 30 -9.36 10.65 5.67
CA PRO A 30 -9.72 10.02 4.40
C PRO A 30 -9.11 8.63 4.23
N VAL A 31 -7.84 8.46 4.62
CA VAL A 31 -7.14 7.17 4.54
C VAL A 31 -7.73 6.19 5.55
N ARG A 32 -8.00 6.63 6.80
CA ARG A 32 -8.60 5.79 7.85
C ARG A 32 -9.93 5.19 7.39
N ALA A 33 -10.83 6.00 6.81
CA ALA A 33 -12.10 5.51 6.30
C ALA A 33 -11.92 4.39 5.26
N VAL A 34 -10.95 4.54 4.35
CA VAL A 34 -10.61 3.49 3.38
C VAL A 34 -10.08 2.23 4.06
N MET A 35 -9.21 2.36 5.06
CA MET A 35 -8.65 1.21 5.79
C MET A 35 -9.71 0.44 6.56
N GLU A 36 -10.62 1.14 7.23
CA GLU A 36 -11.75 0.54 7.96
C GLU A 36 -12.67 -0.23 7.01
N MET A 37 -13.03 0.35 5.86
CA MET A 37 -13.83 -0.32 4.83
C MET A 37 -13.12 -1.53 4.23
N ALA A 38 -11.79 -1.47 4.09
CA ALA A 38 -10.98 -2.57 3.59
C ALA A 38 -10.74 -3.70 4.63
N GLY A 39 -11.20 -3.53 5.88
CA GLY A 39 -10.98 -4.48 6.96
C GLY A 39 -9.52 -4.51 7.47
N ILE A 40 -8.73 -3.48 7.18
CA ILE A 40 -7.34 -3.39 7.60
C ILE A 40 -7.28 -2.81 9.01
N GLN A 41 -6.74 -3.58 9.95
CA GLN A 41 -6.73 -3.21 11.36
C GLN A 41 -5.41 -2.59 11.83
N ASN A 42 -4.28 -2.95 11.20
CA ASN A 42 -2.95 -2.54 11.65
C ASN A 42 -2.19 -1.89 10.49
N ILE A 43 -2.08 -0.56 10.51
CA ILE A 43 -1.42 0.19 9.45
C ILE A 43 -0.97 1.57 9.94
N LEU A 44 0.20 1.99 9.44
CA LEU A 44 0.69 3.36 9.55
C LEU A 44 0.55 4.03 8.20
N SER A 45 0.06 5.26 8.17
CA SER A 45 -0.03 6.04 6.94
C SER A 45 0.31 7.50 7.15
N LYS A 46 0.90 8.10 6.12
CA LYS A 46 1.16 9.53 6.04
C LYS A 46 0.74 10.07 4.68
N SER A 47 -0.03 11.15 4.69
CA SER A 47 -0.28 11.99 3.51
C SER A 47 0.83 13.04 3.41
N LEU A 48 1.45 13.16 2.25
CA LEU A 48 2.59 14.05 1.95
C LEU A 48 2.21 15.19 0.98
N GLY A 49 0.96 15.26 0.52
CA GLY A 49 0.46 16.29 -0.39
C GLY A 49 -0.33 17.44 0.25
N SER A 50 -1.16 18.10 -0.55
CA SER A 50 -1.94 19.28 -0.15
C SER A 50 -3.16 18.96 0.74
N GLY A 51 -3.49 17.68 0.92
CA GLY A 51 -4.51 17.22 1.85
C GLY A 51 -5.94 17.27 1.32
N ASN A 52 -6.15 17.37 0.00
CA ASN A 52 -7.49 17.28 -0.59
C ASN A 52 -8.08 15.87 -0.34
N PRO A 53 -9.18 15.72 0.43
CA PRO A 53 -9.69 14.41 0.83
C PRO A 53 -10.00 13.47 -0.34
N ALA A 54 -10.56 13.99 -1.44
CA ALA A 54 -10.92 13.16 -2.59
C ALA A 54 -9.68 12.63 -3.31
N ASN A 55 -8.64 13.44 -3.43
CA ASN A 55 -7.38 13.02 -4.06
C ASN A 55 -6.59 12.09 -3.14
N VAL A 56 -6.61 12.30 -1.82
CA VAL A 56 -5.99 11.39 -0.85
C VAL A 56 -6.62 10.00 -0.93
N VAL A 57 -7.95 9.90 -1.04
CA VAL A 57 -8.62 8.60 -1.25
C VAL A 57 -8.16 7.96 -2.56
N LYS A 58 -8.12 8.71 -3.66
CA LYS A 58 -7.66 8.17 -4.95
C LYS A 58 -6.19 7.73 -4.90
N ALA A 59 -5.30 8.51 -4.30
CA ALA A 59 -3.90 8.14 -4.09
C ALA A 59 -3.78 6.87 -3.23
N THR A 60 -4.62 6.71 -2.21
CA THR A 60 -4.69 5.48 -1.39
C THR A 60 -5.09 4.26 -2.23
N LEU A 61 -6.07 4.42 -3.14
CA LEU A 61 -6.47 3.35 -4.06
C LEU A 61 -5.37 3.00 -5.06
N GLU A 62 -4.63 4.00 -5.56
CA GLU A 62 -3.43 3.77 -6.38
C GLU A 62 -2.33 3.03 -5.62
N ALA A 63 -2.16 3.30 -4.32
CA ALA A 63 -1.24 2.54 -3.46
C ALA A 63 -1.64 1.06 -3.38
N PHE A 64 -2.94 0.77 -3.21
CA PHE A 64 -3.44 -0.61 -3.20
C PHE A 64 -3.28 -1.34 -4.52
N ARG A 65 -3.42 -0.65 -5.66
CA ARG A 65 -3.20 -1.25 -6.99
C ARG A 65 -1.78 -1.74 -7.21
N GLN A 66 -0.81 -1.18 -6.48
CA GLN A 66 0.58 -1.61 -6.55
C GLN A 66 0.86 -2.85 -5.71
N LEU A 67 -0.03 -3.21 -4.79
CA LEU A 67 0.13 -4.41 -3.97
C LEU A 67 -0.10 -5.65 -4.83
N LYS A 68 0.91 -6.50 -4.86
CA LYS A 68 0.85 -7.85 -5.41
C LYS A 68 0.74 -8.88 -4.30
N ASP A 69 0.12 -10.00 -4.62
CA ASP A 69 0.06 -11.15 -3.73
C ASP A 69 1.50 -11.67 -3.48
N PRO A 70 1.92 -11.85 -2.21
CA PRO A 70 3.21 -12.45 -1.88
C PRO A 70 3.47 -13.78 -2.61
N ALA A 71 2.46 -14.62 -2.83
CA ALA A 71 2.59 -15.88 -3.56
C ALA A 71 2.85 -15.65 -5.05
N GLU A 72 2.31 -14.57 -5.62
CA GLU A 72 2.59 -14.17 -7.01
C GLU A 72 4.02 -13.62 -7.15
N ILE A 73 4.48 -12.83 -6.17
CA ILE A 73 5.87 -12.35 -6.12
C ILE A 73 6.85 -13.52 -6.01
N GLU A 74 6.56 -14.52 -5.16
CA GLU A 74 7.43 -15.69 -5.00
C GLU A 74 7.54 -16.49 -6.32
N LYS A 75 6.42 -16.70 -7.02
CA LYS A 75 6.45 -17.35 -8.35
C LYS A 75 7.26 -16.55 -9.35
N LEU A 76 7.11 -15.22 -9.40
CA LEU A 76 7.91 -14.37 -10.30
C LEU A 76 9.41 -14.50 -10.01
N ARG A 77 9.82 -14.52 -8.73
CA ARG A 77 11.22 -14.70 -8.32
C ARG A 77 11.77 -16.09 -8.67
N GLN A 78 10.96 -17.14 -8.56
CA GLN A 78 11.36 -18.50 -8.94
C GLN A 78 11.61 -18.62 -10.46
N VAL A 79 10.77 -17.99 -11.28
CA VAL A 79 10.92 -17.99 -12.74
C VAL A 79 12.16 -17.20 -13.18
N GLU A 80 12.46 -16.07 -12.52
CA GLU A 80 13.70 -15.31 -12.77
C GLU A 80 14.94 -16.14 -12.42
N SER A 81 14.94 -16.81 -11.26
CA SER A 81 16.07 -17.61 -10.79
C SER A 81 16.37 -18.80 -11.69
N GLN A 82 15.35 -19.41 -12.30
CA GLN A 82 15.49 -20.51 -13.26
C GLN A 82 16.04 -20.06 -14.62
N THR A 83 15.82 -18.80 -15.01
CA THR A 83 16.28 -18.28 -16.31
C THR A 83 17.79 -17.99 -16.32
N VAL A 84 18.36 -17.66 -15.16
CA VAL A 84 19.80 -17.33 -15.05
C VAL A 84 20.70 -18.57 -15.11
N GLU A 85 20.18 -19.77 -14.82
CA GLU A 85 20.97 -21.01 -14.83
C GLU A 85 21.12 -21.66 -16.21
N VAL A 86 20.42 -21.16 -17.23
CA VAL A 86 20.41 -21.75 -18.60
C VAL A 86 21.18 -20.92 -19.63
N GLY A 87 21.89 -19.86 -19.19
CA GLY A 87 22.65 -18.95 -20.04
C GLY A 87 24.15 -19.23 -20.07
#